data_AF-A0A0S8I4H6-F1
#
_entry.id   AF-A0A0S8I4H6-F1
#
_cell.length_a   1.000
_cell.length_b   1.000
_cell.length_c   1.000
_cell.angle_alpha   90.00
_cell.angle_beta   90.00
_cell.angle_gamma   90.00
#
_symmetry.space_group_name_H-M   'P 1'
#
loop_
_entity.id
_entity.type
_entity.pdbx_description
1 polymer ?
#
loop_
_entity_poly.entity_id
_entity_poly.type
_entity_poly.pdbx_seq_one_letter_code
_entity_poly.pdbx_strand_id
1 'polypeptide(L)'
;MSRKPRTGRHTIEGSPLAQSVMRHLAITLATAAVLATVFTAWTPAGLSPSELAGRLAVALEGKPTEQPSFYLPSIGSSDPSDLTIGIVVGHSGPHPDTGYPDPGAQCSDGLTELMINQAVGDLVKSMLEAAGLKVDMLEEWDDRLTGYRAVALVSIHADSCDPAGEYATGYKVAAAVETKVQDKAQRLVACMVDRYGRATDLRFHQYSITLDMTEYHTFREIHPQTPAVIIETGFMYLDREFLTKHRDKVARGIADGILCYVNNEPADLDWEE
;
A
#
# COMPACT_ATOMS: atom_id res chain seq x y z
N MET A 1 -50.06 -38.42 76.68
CA MET A 1 -49.39 -37.21 76.15
C MET A 1 -48.42 -37.64 75.06
N SER A 2 -48.75 -37.29 73.81
CA SER A 2 -48.09 -37.73 72.57
C SER A 2 -46.85 -36.87 72.27
N ARG A 3 -45.70 -37.49 71.97
CA ARG A 3 -44.51 -36.79 71.44
C ARG A 3 -44.34 -37.12 69.95
N LYS A 4 -44.30 -36.05 69.15
CA LYS A 4 -44.25 -35.98 67.68
C LYS A 4 -43.09 -36.76 67.04
N PRO A 5 -43.25 -37.22 65.79
CA PRO A 5 -42.14 -37.68 64.95
C PRO A 5 -41.36 -36.49 64.37
N ARG A 6 -40.04 -36.67 64.23
CA ARG A 6 -39.11 -35.75 63.54
C ARG A 6 -39.27 -35.89 62.03
N THR A 7 -39.62 -34.82 61.34
CA THR A 7 -39.55 -34.70 59.88
C THR A 7 -38.12 -34.37 59.46
N GLY A 8 -37.44 -35.31 58.81
CA GLY A 8 -36.19 -35.06 58.08
C GLY A 8 -36.48 -34.33 56.77
N ARG A 9 -35.85 -33.17 56.57
CA ARG A 9 -35.94 -32.38 55.35
C ARG A 9 -34.84 -32.86 54.41
N HIS A 10 -35.17 -33.69 53.43
CA HIS A 10 -34.24 -34.04 52.35
C HIS A 10 -34.12 -32.84 51.41
N THR A 11 -32.99 -32.12 51.48
CA THR A 11 -32.54 -31.21 50.43
C THR A 11 -32.04 -32.05 49.27
N ILE A 12 -32.73 -31.96 48.12
CA ILE A 12 -32.27 -32.55 46.87
C ILE A 12 -31.10 -31.70 46.37
N GLU A 13 -29.87 -32.06 46.73
CA GLU A 13 -28.67 -31.55 46.07
C GLU A 13 -28.58 -32.19 44.68
N GLY A 14 -28.75 -31.37 43.63
CA GLY A 14 -28.56 -31.80 42.25
C GLY A 14 -27.13 -32.29 42.02
N SER A 15 -26.98 -33.37 41.25
CA SER A 15 -25.67 -34.00 41.02
C SER A 15 -24.63 -33.01 40.44
N PRO A 16 -23.35 -33.12 40.81
CA PRO A 16 -22.30 -32.18 40.39
C PRO A 16 -22.13 -32.13 38.86
N LEU A 17 -22.54 -33.20 38.16
CA LEU A 17 -22.56 -33.27 36.70
C LEU A 17 -23.66 -32.37 36.11
N ALA A 18 -24.85 -32.34 36.71
CA ALA A 18 -25.96 -31.50 36.26
C ALA A 18 -25.68 -30.00 36.48
N GLN A 19 -25.00 -29.66 37.59
CA GLN A 19 -24.56 -28.28 37.85
C GLN A 19 -23.49 -27.82 36.85
N SER A 20 -22.54 -28.70 36.49
CA SER A 20 -21.52 -28.39 35.48
C SER A 20 -22.15 -28.18 34.09
N VAL A 21 -23.05 -29.08 33.67
CA VAL A 21 -23.76 -28.97 32.39
C VAL A 21 -24.59 -27.69 32.33
N MET A 22 -25.35 -27.36 33.38
CA MET A 22 -26.11 -26.11 33.44
C MET A 22 -25.23 -24.88 33.36
N ARG A 23 -24.06 -24.89 34.02
CA ARG A 23 -23.12 -23.77 33.98
C ARG A 23 -22.53 -23.58 32.57
N HIS A 24 -22.21 -24.65 31.87
CA HIS A 24 -21.68 -24.57 30.51
C HIS A 24 -22.75 -24.07 29.53
N LEU A 25 -23.99 -24.56 29.67
CA LEU A 25 -25.14 -24.07 28.91
C LEU A 25 -25.42 -22.58 29.14
N ALA A 26 -25.33 -22.13 30.39
CA ALA A 26 -25.52 -20.71 30.71
C ALA A 26 -24.41 -19.84 30.09
N ILE A 27 -23.15 -20.30 30.12
CA ILE A 27 -22.02 -19.58 29.53
C ILE A 27 -22.16 -19.49 28.00
N THR A 28 -22.52 -20.59 27.33
CA THR A 28 -22.69 -20.59 25.87
C THR A 28 -23.86 -19.73 25.41
N LEU A 29 -24.98 -19.73 26.15
CA LEU A 29 -26.09 -18.83 25.86
C LEU A 29 -25.71 -17.35 26.07
N ALA A 30 -24.95 -17.05 27.12
CA ALA A 30 -24.48 -15.69 27.38
C ALA A 30 -23.50 -15.20 26.30
N THR A 31 -22.53 -16.03 25.90
CA THR A 31 -21.59 -15.67 24.82
C THR A 31 -22.30 -15.52 23.47
N ALA A 32 -23.26 -16.40 23.16
CA ALA A 32 -24.07 -16.27 21.95
C ALA A 32 -24.90 -14.97 21.93
N ALA A 33 -25.48 -14.57 23.06
CA ALA A 33 -26.24 -13.33 23.17
C ALA A 33 -25.36 -12.08 22.98
N VAL A 34 -24.13 -12.09 23.53
CA VAL A 34 -23.15 -11.01 23.34
C VAL A 34 -22.68 -10.93 21.88
N LEU A 35 -22.35 -12.07 21.26
CA LEU A 35 -21.95 -12.10 19.86
C LEU A 35 -23.09 -11.63 18.93
N ALA A 36 -24.32 -12.05 19.19
CA ALA A 36 -25.48 -11.60 18.42
C ALA A 36 -25.74 -10.10 18.56
N THR A 37 -25.55 -9.52 19.74
CA THR A 37 -25.69 -8.07 19.96
C THR A 37 -24.57 -7.27 19.30
N VAL A 38 -23.33 -7.73 19.34
CA VAL A 38 -22.23 -7.08 18.61
C VAL A 38 -22.47 -7.15 17.10
N PHE A 39 -22.90 -8.31 16.59
CA PHE A 39 -23.18 -8.49 15.17
C PHE A 39 -24.37 -7.64 14.68
N THR A 40 -25.40 -7.46 15.50
CA THR A 40 -26.55 -6.61 15.15
C THR A 40 -26.30 -5.13 15.37
N ALA A 41 -25.48 -4.74 16.35
CA ALA A 41 -25.19 -3.34 16.64
C ALA A 41 -24.14 -2.73 15.69
N TRP A 42 -23.24 -3.54 15.14
CA TRP A 42 -22.16 -3.10 14.24
C TRP A 42 -22.28 -3.60 12.79
N THR A 43 -23.42 -4.19 12.40
CA THR A 43 -23.68 -4.47 10.99
C THR A 43 -24.03 -3.17 10.25
N PRO A 44 -23.33 -2.84 9.14
CA PRO A 44 -23.68 -1.70 8.31
C PRO A 44 -25.13 -1.81 7.84
N ALA A 45 -25.85 -0.69 7.76
CA ALA A 45 -27.28 -0.64 7.42
C ALA A 45 -27.64 -1.35 6.08
N GLY A 46 -26.65 -1.60 5.22
CA GLY A 46 -26.82 -2.31 3.95
C GLY A 46 -27.06 -3.82 4.02
N LEU A 47 -27.01 -4.45 5.22
CA LEU A 47 -27.17 -5.90 5.40
C LEU A 47 -28.34 -6.30 6.31
N SER A 48 -29.31 -5.40 6.55
CA SER A 48 -30.51 -5.78 7.32
C SER A 48 -31.40 -6.76 6.53
N PRO A 49 -32.00 -7.79 7.18
CA PRO A 49 -32.84 -8.78 6.49
C PRO A 49 -34.03 -8.17 5.73
N SER A 50 -34.58 -7.05 6.21
CA SER A 50 -35.68 -6.32 5.57
C SER A 50 -35.26 -5.62 4.27
N GLU A 51 -34.05 -5.05 4.24
CA GLU A 51 -33.49 -4.42 3.04
C GLU A 51 -33.13 -5.45 1.98
N LEU A 52 -32.60 -6.61 2.40
CA LEU A 52 -32.26 -7.71 1.50
C LEU A 52 -33.52 -8.33 0.87
N ALA A 53 -34.58 -8.51 1.67
CA ALA A 53 -35.88 -8.96 1.20
C ALA A 53 -36.50 -7.97 0.20
N GLY A 54 -36.39 -6.66 0.47
CA GLY A 54 -36.82 -5.60 -0.45
C GLY A 54 -36.06 -5.62 -1.78
N ARG A 55 -34.74 -5.81 -1.76
CA ARG A 55 -33.90 -5.91 -2.97
C ARG A 55 -34.19 -7.16 -3.79
N LEU A 56 -34.45 -8.30 -3.15
CA LEU A 56 -34.87 -9.52 -3.85
C LEU A 56 -36.26 -9.39 -4.48
N ALA A 57 -37.21 -8.75 -3.80
CA ALA A 57 -38.55 -8.52 -4.35
C ALA A 57 -38.50 -7.63 -5.60
N VAL A 58 -37.71 -6.54 -5.56
CA VAL A 58 -37.50 -5.65 -6.71
C VAL A 58 -36.80 -6.36 -7.87
N ALA A 59 -35.83 -7.24 -7.58
CA ALA A 59 -35.14 -8.03 -8.61
C ALA A 59 -36.04 -9.09 -9.27
N LEU A 60 -37.04 -9.62 -8.55
CA LEU A 60 -37.97 -10.64 -9.06
C LEU A 60 -39.16 -10.07 -9.83
N GLU A 61 -39.56 -8.82 -9.58
CA GLU A 61 -40.76 -8.23 -10.19
C GLU A 61 -40.54 -7.52 -11.54
N GLY A 62 -39.30 -7.40 -12.02
CA GLY A 62 -39.00 -7.06 -13.42
C GLY A 62 -39.66 -5.80 -13.98
N LYS A 63 -40.10 -4.85 -13.13
CA LYS A 63 -40.68 -3.58 -13.57
C LYS A 63 -39.61 -2.50 -13.65
N PRO A 64 -39.59 -1.66 -14.70
CA PRO A 64 -38.76 -0.48 -14.74
C PRO A 64 -39.34 0.54 -13.75
N THR A 65 -38.72 0.64 -12.59
CA THR A 65 -39.02 1.67 -11.60
C THR A 65 -38.48 3.01 -12.14
N GLU A 66 -39.35 4.03 -12.25
CA GLU A 66 -38.91 5.42 -12.20
C GLU A 66 -37.99 5.56 -10.99
N GLN A 67 -36.70 5.73 -11.27
CA GLN A 67 -35.70 5.84 -10.23
C GLN A 67 -36.01 7.11 -9.43
N PRO A 68 -36.24 7.04 -8.11
CA PRO A 68 -35.94 8.21 -7.31
C PRO A 68 -34.49 8.53 -7.64
N SER A 69 -34.23 9.77 -8.06
CA SER A 69 -32.89 10.28 -8.23
C SER A 69 -32.20 10.15 -6.88
N PHE A 70 -31.61 8.98 -6.64
CA PHE A 70 -30.39 8.91 -5.90
C PHE A 70 -29.52 9.92 -6.61
N TYR A 71 -29.28 11.04 -5.93
CA TYR A 71 -27.96 11.60 -5.96
C TYR A 71 -27.06 10.40 -5.61
N LEU A 72 -26.64 9.66 -6.63
CA LEU A 72 -25.25 9.26 -6.68
C LEU A 72 -24.54 10.52 -6.18
N PRO A 73 -23.68 10.47 -5.16
CA PRO A 73 -22.64 11.48 -5.18
C PRO A 73 -22.17 11.42 -6.62
N SER A 74 -22.27 12.56 -7.33
CA SER A 74 -21.46 12.72 -8.53
C SER A 74 -20.16 12.04 -8.13
N ILE A 75 -19.72 11.00 -8.84
CA ILE A 75 -18.30 10.72 -8.85
C ILE A 75 -17.76 12.11 -9.15
N GLY A 76 -17.25 12.74 -8.08
CA GLY A 76 -17.10 14.18 -8.03
C GLY A 76 -16.36 14.49 -9.30
N SER A 77 -16.86 15.42 -10.10
CA SER A 77 -16.18 15.90 -11.30
C SER A 77 -14.70 15.80 -11.04
N SER A 78 -14.16 14.74 -11.60
CA SER A 78 -12.86 14.20 -11.29
C SER A 78 -12.00 15.21 -11.98
N ASP A 79 -11.48 16.17 -11.21
CA ASP A 79 -10.60 17.18 -11.76
C ASP A 79 -9.56 16.39 -12.57
N PRO A 80 -9.23 16.72 -13.84
CA PRO A 80 -8.28 15.98 -14.67
C PRO A 80 -6.92 15.65 -14.01
N SER A 81 -6.68 16.09 -12.77
CA SER A 81 -5.67 15.60 -11.82
C SER A 81 -5.87 14.16 -11.27
N ASP A 82 -7.06 13.55 -11.37
CA ASP A 82 -7.47 12.42 -10.52
C ASP A 82 -6.71 11.09 -10.70
N LEU A 83 -5.88 10.93 -11.73
CA LEU A 83 -4.97 9.78 -11.89
C LEU A 83 -3.57 10.20 -12.36
N THR A 84 -3.10 11.35 -11.89
CA THR A 84 -1.72 11.77 -12.18
C THR A 84 -0.74 11.02 -11.26
N ILE A 85 0.30 10.43 -11.86
CA ILE A 85 1.46 9.85 -11.18
C ILE A 85 2.64 10.81 -11.41
N GLY A 86 3.32 11.20 -10.33
CA GLY A 86 4.61 11.88 -10.43
C GLY A 86 5.74 10.88 -10.48
N ILE A 87 6.62 11.00 -11.46
CA ILE A 87 7.89 10.27 -11.52
C ILE A 87 9.01 11.29 -11.44
N VAL A 88 9.78 11.24 -10.35
CA VAL A 88 11.01 12.03 -10.23
C VAL A 88 12.15 11.18 -10.78
N VAL A 89 12.91 11.74 -11.72
CA VAL A 89 14.16 11.13 -12.18
C VAL A 89 15.28 11.68 -11.33
N GLY A 90 15.81 10.87 -10.42
CA GLY A 90 16.93 11.25 -9.57
C GLY A 90 18.11 11.76 -10.39
N HIS A 91 18.73 12.85 -9.91
CA HIS A 91 19.81 13.62 -10.53
C HIS A 91 19.44 14.34 -11.84
N SER A 92 18.20 14.22 -12.33
CA SER A 92 17.79 14.96 -13.52
C SER A 92 17.61 16.44 -13.20
N GLY A 93 18.04 17.31 -14.11
CA GLY A 93 18.09 18.75 -13.89
C GLY A 93 19.43 19.22 -13.30
N PRO A 94 19.54 20.52 -12.98
CA PRO A 94 20.73 21.10 -12.37
C PRO A 94 20.78 20.80 -10.86
N HIS A 95 21.99 20.53 -10.33
CA HIS A 95 22.20 20.40 -8.89
C HIS A 95 21.86 21.72 -8.18
N PRO A 96 21.10 21.73 -7.07
CA PRO A 96 20.53 22.93 -6.47
C PRO A 96 21.60 23.92 -5.99
N ASP A 97 22.70 23.40 -5.44
CA ASP A 97 23.77 24.25 -4.91
C ASP A 97 24.74 24.78 -5.97
N THR A 98 24.93 24.06 -7.07
CA THR A 98 25.99 24.37 -8.05
C THR A 98 25.47 24.91 -9.37
N GLY A 99 24.21 24.60 -9.72
CA GLY A 99 23.59 24.93 -11.00
C GLY A 99 24.13 24.13 -12.20
N TYR A 100 25.06 23.19 -11.97
CA TYR A 100 25.61 22.31 -13.02
C TYR A 100 24.84 21.00 -13.10
N PRO A 101 24.96 20.25 -14.22
CA PRO A 101 24.37 18.92 -14.33
C PRO A 101 24.83 18.01 -13.18
N ASP A 102 23.87 17.30 -12.59
CA ASP A 102 24.14 16.29 -11.58
C ASP A 102 24.18 14.89 -12.22
N PRO A 103 25.33 14.21 -12.28
CA PRO A 103 25.37 12.85 -12.80
C PRO A 103 24.91 11.79 -11.77
N GLY A 104 24.75 12.15 -10.49
CA GLY A 104 24.64 11.21 -9.39
C GLY A 104 25.91 10.37 -9.22
N ALA A 105 25.77 9.11 -8.80
CA ALA A 105 26.88 8.17 -8.76
C ALA A 105 27.52 7.97 -10.16
N GLN A 106 28.85 7.84 -10.21
CA GLN A 106 29.60 7.72 -11.47
C GLN A 106 30.54 6.52 -11.45
N CYS A 107 30.46 5.69 -12.48
CA CYS A 107 31.37 4.58 -12.71
C CYS A 107 32.64 5.02 -13.46
N SER A 108 33.71 4.24 -13.34
CA SER A 108 35.00 4.50 -13.99
C SER A 108 34.96 4.52 -15.53
N ASP A 109 33.94 3.92 -16.13
CA ASP A 109 33.72 3.88 -17.57
C ASP A 109 32.70 4.92 -18.09
N GLY A 110 32.30 5.87 -17.24
CA GLY A 110 31.44 6.99 -17.61
C GLY A 110 29.94 6.68 -17.54
N LEU A 111 29.53 5.48 -17.11
CA LEU A 111 28.14 5.25 -16.72
C LEU A 111 27.80 6.10 -15.51
N THR A 112 26.71 6.85 -15.59
CA THR A 112 26.22 7.68 -14.49
C THR A 112 24.87 7.18 -14.01
N GLU A 113 24.52 7.53 -12.78
CA GLU A 113 23.24 7.19 -12.19
C GLU A 113 22.09 7.81 -12.97
N LEU A 114 22.23 9.10 -13.32
CA LEU A 114 21.27 9.82 -14.15
C LEU A 114 20.96 9.07 -15.47
N MET A 115 21.97 8.47 -16.11
CA MET A 115 21.76 7.70 -17.34
C MET A 115 20.85 6.47 -17.11
N ILE A 116 20.96 5.81 -15.96
CA ILE A 116 20.09 4.68 -15.60
C ILE A 116 18.70 5.21 -15.24
N ASN A 117 18.63 6.19 -14.34
CA ASN A 117 17.38 6.75 -13.83
C ASN A 117 16.50 7.28 -14.96
N GLN A 118 17.06 8.08 -15.88
CA GLN A 118 16.33 8.63 -17.01
C GLN A 118 15.83 7.51 -17.94
N ALA A 119 16.70 6.57 -18.27
CA ALA A 119 16.37 5.45 -19.14
C ALA A 119 15.27 4.53 -18.60
N VAL A 120 15.23 4.33 -17.28
CA VAL A 120 14.19 3.58 -16.58
C VAL A 120 12.92 4.42 -16.49
N GLY A 121 13.02 5.69 -16.07
CA GLY A 121 11.89 6.61 -15.93
C GLY A 121 11.09 6.80 -17.22
N ASP A 122 11.77 6.93 -18.36
CA ASP A 122 11.13 7.02 -19.68
C ASP A 122 10.29 5.77 -20.01
N LEU A 123 10.80 4.58 -19.68
CA LEU A 123 10.08 3.32 -19.87
C LEU A 123 8.91 3.19 -18.90
N VAL A 124 9.09 3.56 -17.63
CA VAL A 124 8.02 3.58 -16.62
C VAL A 124 6.88 4.48 -17.08
N LYS A 125 7.20 5.71 -17.52
CA LYS A 125 6.22 6.63 -18.10
C LYS A 125 5.45 5.97 -19.23
N SER A 126 6.16 5.42 -20.22
CA SER A 126 5.51 4.79 -21.38
C SER A 126 4.58 3.64 -20.97
N MET A 127 4.95 2.84 -19.97
CA MET A 127 4.12 1.72 -19.50
C MET A 127 2.86 2.20 -18.77
N LEU A 128 2.99 3.21 -17.90
CA LEU A 128 1.87 3.77 -17.15
C LEU A 128 0.89 4.55 -18.07
N GLU A 129 1.41 5.30 -19.04
CA GLU A 129 0.59 5.96 -20.06
C GLU A 129 -0.15 4.95 -20.94
N ALA A 130 0.50 3.84 -21.30
CA ALA A 130 -0.16 2.73 -22.00
C ALA A 130 -1.26 2.05 -21.15
N ALA A 131 -1.16 2.11 -19.82
CA ALA A 131 -2.18 1.67 -18.89
C ALA A 131 -3.29 2.71 -18.64
N GLY A 132 -3.24 3.88 -19.32
CA GLY A 132 -4.25 4.92 -19.24
C GLY A 132 -4.07 5.93 -18.09
N LEU A 133 -2.91 5.92 -17.42
CA LEU A 133 -2.57 6.90 -16.39
C LEU A 133 -1.92 8.13 -17.00
N LYS A 134 -2.09 9.28 -16.34
CA LYS A 134 -1.33 10.49 -16.68
C LYS A 134 -0.02 10.47 -15.88
N VAL A 135 1.10 10.76 -16.54
CA VAL A 135 2.41 10.76 -15.89
C VAL A 135 3.11 12.10 -16.08
N ASP A 136 3.43 12.75 -14.96
CA ASP A 136 4.32 13.90 -14.94
C ASP A 136 5.73 13.41 -14.64
N MET A 137 6.64 13.57 -15.61
CA MET A 137 8.08 13.41 -15.39
C MET A 137 8.62 14.71 -14.80
N LEU A 138 9.30 14.59 -13.67
CA LEU A 138 9.84 15.69 -12.89
C LEU A 138 11.36 15.52 -12.79
N GLU A 139 12.07 16.63 -12.92
CA GLU A 139 13.48 16.74 -12.51
C GLU A 139 13.58 16.59 -10.98
N GLU A 140 14.78 16.30 -10.46
CA GLU A 140 14.97 16.11 -9.02
C GLU A 140 14.61 17.37 -8.24
N TRP A 141 14.97 18.54 -8.75
CA TRP A 141 14.69 19.84 -8.13
C TRP A 141 13.69 20.66 -8.97
N ASP A 142 12.67 19.98 -9.51
CA ASP A 142 11.64 20.61 -10.34
C ASP A 142 10.78 21.59 -9.52
N ASP A 143 10.63 22.83 -10.00
CA ASP A 143 9.80 23.86 -9.36
C ASP A 143 8.35 23.41 -9.09
N ARG A 144 7.85 22.44 -9.88
CA ARG A 144 6.49 21.87 -9.73
C ARG A 144 6.34 21.00 -8.48
N LEU A 145 7.42 20.57 -7.84
CA LEU A 145 7.39 19.72 -6.63
C LEU A 145 6.75 20.44 -5.44
N THR A 146 6.89 21.77 -5.37
CA THR A 146 6.31 22.56 -4.29
C THR A 146 4.78 22.44 -4.28
N GLY A 147 4.24 21.77 -3.26
CA GLY A 147 2.81 21.52 -3.11
C GLY A 147 2.25 20.55 -4.15
N TYR A 148 3.11 19.74 -4.80
CA TYR A 148 2.70 18.79 -5.83
C TYR A 148 1.66 17.78 -5.31
N ARG A 149 0.58 17.61 -6.07
CA ARG A 149 -0.54 16.72 -5.76
C ARG A 149 -0.63 15.64 -6.83
N ALA A 150 -0.58 14.39 -6.39
CA ALA A 150 -0.72 13.22 -7.26
C ALA A 150 -1.33 12.05 -6.48
N VAL A 151 -1.75 11.02 -7.21
CA VAL A 151 -2.20 9.75 -6.61
C VAL A 151 -1.04 9.05 -5.91
N ALA A 152 0.14 9.11 -6.54
CA ALA A 152 1.41 8.68 -5.99
C ALA A 152 2.54 9.48 -6.64
N LEU A 153 3.66 9.60 -5.93
CA LEU A 153 4.94 10.06 -6.47
C LEU A 153 6.03 9.01 -6.21
N VAL A 154 6.82 8.71 -7.23
CA VAL A 154 7.95 7.76 -7.12
C VAL A 154 9.21 8.46 -7.60
N SER A 155 10.22 8.58 -6.73
CA SER A 155 11.56 8.99 -7.13
C SER A 155 12.41 7.78 -7.47
N ILE A 156 13.00 7.77 -8.66
CA ILE A 156 13.81 6.66 -9.19
C ILE A 156 15.28 7.05 -9.10
N HIS A 157 16.02 6.27 -8.32
CA HIS A 157 17.47 6.35 -8.15
C HIS A 157 18.13 4.99 -8.43
N ALA A 158 19.45 5.00 -8.55
CA ALA A 158 20.27 3.81 -8.53
C ALA A 158 21.44 4.04 -7.56
N ASP A 159 21.72 3.06 -6.72
CA ASP A 159 22.71 3.23 -5.67
C ASP A 159 24.12 3.26 -6.29
N SER A 160 25.10 3.54 -5.46
CA SER A 160 26.52 3.66 -5.74
C SER A 160 27.11 2.69 -6.79
N CYS A 161 28.08 3.24 -7.54
CA CYS A 161 29.01 2.45 -8.36
C CYS A 161 30.29 2.05 -7.60
N ASP A 162 30.32 2.32 -6.29
CA ASP A 162 31.45 1.96 -5.44
C ASP A 162 31.44 0.46 -5.13
N PRO A 163 32.61 -0.21 -5.15
CA PRO A 163 32.72 -1.62 -4.80
C PRO A 163 32.65 -1.81 -3.28
N ALA A 164 31.45 -1.65 -2.69
CA ALA A 164 31.18 -1.72 -1.25
C ALA A 164 31.00 -3.16 -0.72
N GLY A 165 31.77 -4.12 -1.25
CA GLY A 165 31.69 -5.54 -0.89
C GLY A 165 30.63 -6.32 -1.67
N GLU A 166 30.58 -7.65 -1.46
CA GLU A 166 29.74 -8.57 -2.24
C GLU A 166 28.23 -8.49 -1.92
N TYR A 167 27.86 -7.79 -0.85
CA TYR A 167 26.47 -7.65 -0.40
C TYR A 167 25.78 -6.37 -0.88
N ALA A 168 26.51 -5.46 -1.53
CA ALA A 168 25.96 -4.24 -2.13
C ALA A 168 25.25 -4.57 -3.47
N THR A 169 24.18 -5.37 -3.39
CA THR A 169 23.34 -5.83 -4.51
C THR A 169 21.88 -5.91 -4.04
N GLY A 170 20.95 -5.71 -4.96
CA GLY A 170 19.53 -5.65 -4.67
C GLY A 170 19.01 -4.22 -4.57
N TYR A 171 17.73 -4.06 -4.24
CA TYR A 171 17.02 -2.79 -4.35
C TYR A 171 16.47 -2.33 -3.00
N LYS A 172 16.15 -1.04 -2.89
CA LYS A 172 15.58 -0.44 -1.67
C LYS A 172 14.39 0.43 -2.02
N VAL A 173 13.43 0.50 -1.12
CA VAL A 173 12.22 1.32 -1.25
C VAL A 173 11.93 1.91 0.11
N ALA A 174 11.71 3.22 0.16
CA ALA A 174 11.38 3.92 1.39
C ALA A 174 10.31 5.00 1.14
N ALA A 175 9.48 5.23 2.16
CA ALA A 175 8.62 6.40 2.24
C ALA A 175 9.18 7.38 3.28
N ALA A 176 8.66 8.61 3.26
CA ALA A 176 8.99 9.62 4.25
C ALA A 176 8.64 9.16 5.68
N VAL A 177 9.56 9.34 6.63
CA VAL A 177 9.28 9.04 8.06
C VAL A 177 8.08 9.85 8.57
N GLU A 178 7.98 11.12 8.19
CA GLU A 178 6.99 12.07 8.73
C GLU A 178 5.70 12.20 7.90
N THR A 179 5.44 11.27 6.97
CA THR A 179 4.26 11.37 6.09
C THR A 179 2.94 11.47 6.88
N LYS A 180 2.02 12.33 6.41
CA LYS A 180 0.68 12.47 7.00
C LYS A 180 -0.30 11.42 6.47
N VAL A 181 0.11 10.61 5.49
CA VAL A 181 -0.70 9.56 4.84
C VAL A 181 -0.06 8.19 5.00
N GLN A 182 0.28 7.82 6.23
CA GLN A 182 1.01 6.59 6.59
C GLN A 182 0.44 5.32 5.92
N ASP A 183 -0.86 5.05 6.04
CA ASP A 183 -1.47 3.84 5.45
C ASP A 183 -1.32 3.78 3.93
N LYS A 184 -1.42 4.93 3.25
CA LYS A 184 -1.24 5.01 1.79
C LYS A 184 0.22 4.83 1.39
N ALA A 185 1.13 5.48 2.12
CA ALA A 185 2.56 5.40 1.86
C ALA A 185 3.08 3.97 2.09
N GLN A 186 2.68 3.31 3.18
CA GLN A 186 3.05 1.93 3.45
C GLN A 186 2.48 0.95 2.42
N ARG A 187 1.25 1.18 1.94
CA ARG A 187 0.71 0.38 0.83
C ARG A 187 1.50 0.57 -0.46
N LEU A 188 1.90 1.81 -0.77
CA LEU A 188 2.74 2.10 -1.94
C LEU A 188 4.10 1.40 -1.82
N VAL A 189 4.76 1.48 -0.66
CA VAL A 189 6.01 0.74 -0.38
C VAL A 189 5.80 -0.75 -0.57
N ALA A 190 4.75 -1.34 0.01
CA ALA A 190 4.47 -2.77 -0.10
C ALA A 190 4.29 -3.24 -1.54
N CYS A 191 3.48 -2.52 -2.34
CA CYS A 191 3.30 -2.81 -3.76
C CYS A 191 4.61 -2.68 -4.54
N MET A 192 5.40 -1.63 -4.26
CA MET A 192 6.68 -1.42 -4.92
C MET A 192 7.69 -2.52 -4.61
N VAL A 193 7.80 -2.93 -3.35
CA VAL A 193 8.67 -4.05 -2.94
C VAL A 193 8.22 -5.35 -3.61
N ASP A 194 6.96 -5.73 -3.47
CA ASP A 194 6.42 -6.96 -4.03
C ASP A 194 6.67 -7.05 -5.56
N ARG A 195 6.19 -6.05 -6.31
CA ARG A 195 6.21 -6.11 -7.77
C ARG A 195 7.60 -5.89 -8.37
N TYR A 196 8.43 -5.05 -7.74
CA TYR A 196 9.81 -4.90 -8.17
C TYR A 196 10.62 -6.17 -7.91
N GLY A 197 10.47 -6.78 -6.73
CA GLY A 197 11.10 -8.07 -6.41
C GLY A 197 10.74 -9.15 -7.42
N ARG A 198 9.44 -9.35 -7.70
CA ARG A 198 8.97 -10.36 -8.67
C ARG A 198 9.42 -10.11 -10.12
N ALA A 199 9.53 -8.85 -10.53
CA ALA A 199 9.93 -8.53 -11.90
C ALA A 199 11.44 -8.71 -12.12
N THR A 200 12.24 -8.57 -11.06
CA THR A 200 13.70 -8.48 -11.16
C THR A 200 14.45 -9.66 -10.56
N ASP A 201 13.81 -10.44 -9.69
CA ASP A 201 14.44 -11.44 -8.83
C ASP A 201 15.56 -10.86 -7.93
N LEU A 202 15.65 -9.53 -7.82
CA LEU A 202 16.58 -8.86 -6.92
C LEU A 202 16.06 -8.93 -5.48
N ARG A 203 16.97 -9.01 -4.52
CA ARG A 203 16.64 -9.02 -3.09
C ARG A 203 16.26 -7.62 -2.63
N PHE A 204 15.23 -7.52 -1.78
CA PHE A 204 14.96 -6.28 -1.04
C PHE A 204 16.03 -6.08 0.04
N HIS A 205 16.78 -4.99 -0.08
CA HIS A 205 17.91 -4.67 0.80
C HIS A 205 17.49 -3.74 1.96
N GLN A 206 16.52 -4.17 2.76
CA GLN A 206 15.89 -3.36 3.82
C GLN A 206 16.87 -2.73 4.83
N TYR A 207 17.97 -3.41 5.15
CA TYR A 207 18.90 -3.00 6.21
C TYR A 207 19.92 -1.93 5.77
N SER A 208 19.89 -1.47 4.52
CA SER A 208 20.71 -0.35 4.05
C SER A 208 19.87 0.81 3.49
N ILE A 209 18.59 0.89 3.87
CA ILE A 209 17.80 2.11 3.70
C ILE A 209 18.45 3.22 4.53
N THR A 210 18.86 4.30 3.88
CA THR A 210 19.61 5.40 4.50
C THR A 210 18.69 6.51 5.01
N LEU A 211 19.28 7.44 5.76
CA LEU A 211 18.58 8.66 6.15
C LEU A 211 18.19 9.48 4.91
N ASP A 212 19.08 9.58 3.93
CA ASP A 212 18.82 10.35 2.69
C ASP A 212 17.61 9.80 1.92
N MET A 213 17.34 8.50 2.01
CA MET A 213 16.12 7.92 1.44
C MET A 213 14.86 8.26 2.26
N THR A 214 14.92 8.20 3.59
CA THR A 214 13.74 8.35 4.46
C THR A 214 13.41 9.81 4.79
N GLU A 215 14.39 10.71 4.62
CA GLU A 215 14.31 12.16 4.75
C GLU A 215 14.51 12.89 3.42
N TYR A 216 14.36 12.18 2.30
CA TYR A 216 14.52 12.72 0.95
C TYR A 216 13.80 14.06 0.77
N HIS A 217 14.49 15.06 0.22
CA HIS A 217 14.04 16.46 0.21
C HIS A 217 12.65 16.63 -0.41
N THR A 218 12.37 15.91 -1.51
CA THR A 218 11.07 15.92 -2.21
C THR A 218 9.92 15.64 -1.25
N PHE A 219 10.09 14.79 -0.23
CA PHE A 219 9.03 14.46 0.73
C PHE A 219 8.57 15.67 1.56
N ARG A 220 9.41 16.69 1.72
CA ARG A 220 9.08 17.92 2.46
C ARG A 220 8.46 19.00 1.56
N GLU A 221 8.64 18.89 0.25
CA GLU A 221 8.21 19.87 -0.75
C GLU A 221 6.79 19.59 -1.25
N ILE A 222 6.46 18.32 -1.45
CA ILE A 222 5.18 17.88 -2.00
C ILE A 222 4.02 18.12 -1.04
N HIS A 223 2.79 18.08 -1.58
CA HIS A 223 1.62 18.21 -0.74
C HIS A 223 1.52 17.06 0.29
N PRO A 224 1.21 17.31 1.58
CA PRO A 224 1.20 16.27 2.63
C PRO A 224 0.23 15.11 2.44
N GLN A 225 -0.72 15.23 1.50
CA GLN A 225 -1.66 14.17 1.14
C GLN A 225 -1.19 13.30 -0.03
N THR A 226 -0.09 13.65 -0.70
CA THR A 226 0.51 12.87 -1.78
C THR A 226 1.36 11.76 -1.17
N PRO A 227 0.99 10.47 -1.34
CA PRO A 227 1.84 9.35 -0.96
C PRO A 227 3.06 9.34 -1.88
N ALA A 228 4.25 9.22 -1.30
CA ALA A 228 5.48 9.24 -2.05
C ALA A 228 6.48 8.19 -1.55
N VAL A 229 7.26 7.66 -2.47
CA VAL A 229 8.38 6.75 -2.19
C VAL A 229 9.59 7.12 -3.02
N ILE A 230 10.76 6.75 -2.52
CA ILE A 230 12.00 6.67 -3.28
C ILE A 230 12.35 5.19 -3.49
N ILE A 231 12.79 4.83 -4.68
CA ILE A 231 13.34 3.52 -4.99
C ILE A 231 14.78 3.66 -5.47
N GLU A 232 15.67 2.91 -4.81
CA GLU A 232 17.01 2.62 -5.32
C GLU A 232 16.92 1.30 -6.08
N THR A 233 16.99 1.36 -7.40
CA THR A 233 16.66 0.24 -8.30
C THR A 233 17.66 -0.92 -8.24
N GLY A 234 18.87 -0.64 -7.76
CA GLY A 234 19.97 -1.59 -7.66
C GLY A 234 21.26 -0.85 -7.33
N PHE A 235 22.33 -1.58 -7.04
CA PHE A 235 23.66 -1.00 -6.91
C PHE A 235 24.37 -1.01 -8.26
N MET A 236 24.80 0.17 -8.73
CA MET A 236 25.41 0.31 -10.06
C MET A 236 26.67 -0.53 -10.27
N TYR A 237 27.36 -0.94 -9.21
CA TYR A 237 28.53 -1.83 -9.32
C TYR A 237 28.14 -3.29 -9.56
N LEU A 238 27.41 -3.93 -8.64
CA LEU A 238 27.09 -5.36 -8.72
C LEU A 238 25.88 -5.66 -9.63
N ASP A 239 24.87 -4.78 -9.66
CA ASP A 239 23.64 -4.98 -10.44
C ASP A 239 23.71 -4.36 -11.83
N ARG A 240 24.90 -3.88 -12.22
CA ARG A 240 25.16 -3.12 -13.46
C ARG A 240 24.54 -3.74 -14.71
N GLU A 241 24.79 -5.02 -14.94
CA GLU A 241 24.32 -5.71 -16.12
C GLU A 241 22.78 -5.69 -16.18
N PHE A 242 22.14 -5.90 -15.04
CA PHE A 242 20.69 -5.88 -14.93
C PHE A 242 20.13 -4.48 -15.18
N LEU A 243 20.68 -3.47 -14.50
CA LEU A 243 20.26 -2.07 -14.62
C LEU A 243 20.46 -1.49 -16.03
N THR A 244 21.40 -2.03 -16.81
CA THR A 244 21.73 -1.49 -18.15
C THR A 244 21.18 -2.32 -19.30
N LYS A 245 21.10 -3.66 -19.18
CA LYS A 245 20.64 -4.55 -20.25
C LYS A 245 19.23 -5.09 -20.06
N HIS A 246 18.71 -5.06 -18.83
CA HIS A 246 17.37 -5.55 -18.48
C HIS A 246 16.46 -4.42 -17.94
N ARG A 247 16.68 -3.20 -18.45
CA ARG A 247 15.93 -1.98 -18.11
C ARG A 247 14.42 -2.13 -18.27
N ASP A 248 13.98 -2.97 -19.19
CA ASP A 248 12.57 -3.28 -19.40
C ASP A 248 11.95 -3.98 -18.19
N LYS A 249 12.70 -4.88 -17.52
CA LYS A 249 12.27 -5.54 -16.29
C LYS A 249 12.28 -4.59 -15.09
N VAL A 250 13.33 -3.76 -14.98
CA VAL A 250 13.43 -2.69 -13.96
C VAL A 250 12.23 -1.76 -14.05
N ALA A 251 11.97 -1.21 -15.24
CA ALA A 251 10.84 -0.33 -15.47
C ALA A 251 9.49 -1.02 -15.26
N ARG A 252 9.36 -2.28 -15.69
CA ARG A 252 8.14 -3.08 -15.45
C ARG A 252 7.88 -3.27 -13.96
N GLY A 253 8.89 -3.60 -13.16
CA GLY A 253 8.73 -3.76 -11.71
C GLY A 253 8.21 -2.49 -11.03
N ILE A 254 8.71 -1.33 -11.43
CA ILE A 254 8.24 -0.02 -10.95
C ILE A 254 6.80 0.24 -11.41
N ALA A 255 6.52 0.06 -12.70
CA ALA A 255 5.19 0.31 -13.26
C ALA A 255 4.13 -0.61 -12.64
N ASP A 256 4.43 -1.90 -12.50
CA ASP A 256 3.56 -2.89 -11.88
C ASP A 256 3.36 -2.59 -10.38
N GLY A 257 4.39 -2.06 -9.68
CA GLY A 257 4.26 -1.58 -8.31
C GLY A 257 3.32 -0.39 -8.17
N ILE A 258 3.42 0.59 -9.06
CA ILE A 258 2.50 1.73 -9.11
C ILE A 258 1.07 1.28 -9.45
N LEU A 259 0.91 0.38 -10.43
CA LEU A 259 -0.39 -0.15 -10.82
C LEU A 259 -1.03 -0.97 -9.69
N CYS A 260 -0.25 -1.80 -8.98
CA CYS A 260 -0.71 -2.49 -7.77
C CYS A 260 -1.31 -1.50 -6.77
N TYR A 261 -0.61 -0.39 -6.51
CA TYR A 261 -1.06 0.62 -5.56
C TYR A 261 -2.33 1.35 -6.02
N VAL A 262 -2.39 1.73 -7.30
CA VAL A 262 -3.52 2.46 -7.93
C VAL A 262 -4.76 1.58 -8.00
N ASN A 263 -4.61 0.32 -8.40
CA ASN A 263 -5.69 -0.66 -8.51
C ASN A 263 -6.13 -1.23 -7.17
N ASN A 264 -5.45 -0.86 -6.08
CA ASN A 264 -5.68 -1.39 -4.74
C ASN A 264 -5.58 -2.93 -4.71
N GLU A 265 -4.58 -3.47 -5.40
CA GLU A 265 -4.24 -4.88 -5.39
C GLU A 265 -3.59 -5.27 -4.05
N PRO A 266 -3.71 -6.54 -3.64
CA PRO A 266 -2.89 -7.05 -2.55
C PRO A 266 -1.41 -7.06 -2.97
N ALA A 267 -0.54 -6.75 -2.01
CA ALA A 267 0.90 -6.95 -2.10
C ALA A 267 1.26 -8.14 -1.22
N ASP A 268 2.01 -9.08 -1.77
CA ASP A 268 2.43 -10.29 -1.07
C ASP A 268 3.93 -10.24 -0.80
N LEU A 269 4.25 -9.87 0.44
CA LEU A 269 5.61 -9.71 0.89
C LEU A 269 6.05 -11.02 1.52
N ASP A 270 6.66 -11.88 0.72
CA ASP A 270 7.38 -13.07 1.18
C ASP A 270 8.65 -12.63 1.92
N TRP A 271 8.48 -12.09 3.12
CA TRP A 271 9.56 -11.90 4.07
C TRP A 271 9.92 -13.29 4.63
N GLU A 272 10.61 -14.12 3.85
CA GLU A 272 11.16 -15.36 4.40
C GLU A 272 12.07 -15.00 5.60
N GLU A 273 11.71 -15.57 6.76
CA GLU A 273 12.40 -15.48 8.07
C GLU A 273 13.84 -16.00 8.04
#